data_AF-A0A7I8VYW1-F1
#
_entry.id   AF-A0A7I8VYW1-F1
#
_cell.length_a   1.000
_cell.length_b   1.000
_cell.length_c   1.000
_cell.angle_alpha   90.00
_cell.angle_beta   90.00
_cell.angle_gamma   90.00
#
_symmetry.space_group_name_H-M   'P 1'
#
loop_
_entity.id
_entity.type
_entity.pdbx_description
1 polymer ?
#
loop_
_entity_poly.entity_id
_entity_poly.type
_entity_poly.pdbx_seq_one_letter_code
_entity_poly.pdbx_strand_id
1 'polypeptide(L)'
;MTDDPIGGSFGIFPSITICNNFPFSMDKINRLKLPTIDEFYTKVDKAAEAIGGSNRFLEGIKSIGGYFSYLGINNVKKVAHKKDELFLECKVILLEGYLNDYRNCTTTLLSRVDRYLHPDYFACYTIRPLYNESYSDGLTSLLLNGLQTVLHLKESGENLSFNGSKGAKFTVHQPDAWFNVKIHGHDVRPSSMTTAQIAGSADVKLEKPYGNCYNSSFIEPVKTLEGYNLMYSSSACYALCKLKAIAENCQCIDPYQLISPDHINKYRNYSLCHKLPDVITKESIEKFVNRLQCREREVLKAEKTCIPTCRPPCLRMVYKVDLGEGIWPDKRQVMSVYEGLILNKVFHKDYLDYYDIFKKWSTTKEPSDILLNKKNRLEKNLILLKFYWMSQTGYFSRIDQKVYDAADLFSQIGGILNLWTGITFILLVEIFEFLYRLFMLKTAKKAEERLGTSLQRTRTALNLIRTDKTRCTTGRRN
;
A
#
# COMPACT_ATOMS: atom_id res chain seq x y z
N MET A 1 0.36 -31.35 14.40
CA MET A 1 0.15 -30.06 15.08
C MET A 1 0.29 -28.99 14.02
N THR A 2 -0.84 -28.60 13.44
CA THR A 2 -0.90 -27.47 12.50
C THR A 2 -0.84 -26.22 13.35
N ASP A 3 0.36 -25.66 13.52
CA ASP A 3 0.49 -24.29 13.97
C ASP A 3 -0.25 -23.43 12.95
N ASP A 4 -1.43 -22.96 13.32
CA ASP A 4 -2.20 -22.00 12.56
C ASP A 4 -1.35 -20.72 12.52
N PRO A 5 -0.69 -20.37 11.40
CA PRO A 5 0.26 -19.25 11.37
C PRO A 5 -0.45 -17.90 11.53
N ILE A 6 -1.79 -17.93 11.57
CA ILE A 6 -2.69 -16.79 11.48
C ILE A 6 -3.44 -16.70 12.81
N GLY A 7 -2.69 -16.50 13.90
CA GLY A 7 -3.28 -16.15 15.19
C GLY A 7 -4.20 -14.92 15.05
N GLY A 8 -5.50 -15.12 15.27
CA GLY A 8 -6.47 -14.10 15.68
C GLY A 8 -6.82 -12.94 14.73
N SER A 9 -6.20 -12.82 13.54
CA SER A 9 -6.31 -11.61 12.70
C SER A 9 -7.36 -11.71 11.57
N PHE A 10 -8.44 -12.47 11.77
CA PHE A 10 -9.46 -12.71 10.75
C PHE A 10 -10.56 -11.63 10.78
N GLY A 11 -10.81 -10.95 9.66
CA GLY A 11 -11.98 -10.07 9.48
C GLY A 11 -11.79 -8.56 9.70
N ILE A 12 -10.57 -8.04 9.56
CA ILE A 12 -10.30 -6.59 9.68
C ILE A 12 -11.03 -5.79 8.60
N PHE A 13 -11.95 -4.92 9.03
CA PHE A 13 -12.60 -3.93 8.16
C PHE A 13 -11.55 -3.05 7.47
N PRO A 14 -11.67 -2.78 6.17
CA PRO A 14 -10.67 -2.02 5.44
C PRO A 14 -10.68 -0.54 5.82
N SER A 15 -9.59 0.14 5.49
CA SER A 15 -9.59 1.60 5.42
C SER A 15 -10.26 2.07 4.13
N ILE A 16 -11.00 3.16 4.22
CA ILE A 16 -11.74 3.74 3.09
C ILE A 16 -11.25 5.16 2.89
N THR A 17 -10.64 5.43 1.74
CA THR A 17 -10.21 6.78 1.37
C THR A 17 -11.17 7.39 0.38
N ILE A 18 -11.65 8.61 0.68
CA ILE A 18 -12.61 9.36 -0.13
C ILE A 18 -11.98 10.70 -0.54
N CYS A 19 -12.07 11.03 -1.82
CA CYS A 19 -11.59 12.26 -2.42
C CYS A 19 -12.77 12.99 -3.10
N ASN A 20 -12.82 14.31 -2.96
CA ASN A 20 -13.74 15.13 -3.72
C ASN A 20 -13.15 15.39 -5.13
N ASN A 21 -13.96 15.25 -6.19
CA ASN A 21 -13.49 15.61 -7.54
C ASN A 21 -13.43 17.14 -7.73
N PHE A 22 -14.01 17.92 -6.83
CA PHE A 22 -13.74 19.34 -6.65
C PHE A 22 -12.58 19.51 -5.64
N PRO A 23 -11.35 19.84 -6.09
CA PRO A 23 -10.18 19.73 -5.21
C PRO A 23 -10.08 20.88 -4.19
N PHE A 24 -10.55 22.07 -4.54
CA PHE A 24 -10.44 23.27 -3.71
C PHE A 24 -11.64 24.19 -3.88
N SER A 25 -11.79 25.13 -2.94
CA SER A 25 -12.82 26.16 -2.97
C SER A 25 -12.27 27.47 -3.55
N MET A 26 -12.92 28.00 -4.60
CA MET A 26 -12.61 29.30 -5.19
C MET A 26 -12.74 30.45 -4.18
N ASP A 27 -13.74 30.41 -3.29
CA ASP A 27 -13.88 31.40 -2.21
C ASP A 27 -12.63 31.48 -1.31
N LYS A 28 -12.02 30.32 -1.00
CA LYS A 28 -10.78 30.27 -0.21
C LYS A 28 -9.60 30.82 -0.99
N ILE A 29 -9.50 30.56 -2.29
CA ILE A 29 -8.47 31.12 -3.18
C ILE A 29 -8.56 32.64 -3.18
N ASN A 30 -9.76 33.18 -3.46
CA ASN A 30 -10.02 34.61 -3.51
C ASN A 30 -9.75 35.30 -2.16
N ARG A 31 -10.23 34.72 -1.06
CA ARG A 31 -10.02 35.27 0.29
C ARG A 31 -8.54 35.30 0.70
N LEU A 32 -7.77 34.30 0.28
CA LEU A 32 -6.33 34.21 0.56
C LEU A 32 -5.48 34.99 -0.45
N LYS A 33 -6.09 35.61 -1.47
CA LYS A 33 -5.41 36.29 -2.57
C LYS A 33 -4.36 35.40 -3.25
N LEU A 34 -4.68 34.11 -3.37
CA LEU A 34 -3.82 33.16 -4.07
C LEU A 34 -4.13 33.21 -5.58
N PRO A 35 -3.15 32.92 -6.45
CA PRO A 35 -3.39 32.91 -7.88
C PRO A 35 -4.46 31.89 -8.25
N THR A 36 -5.33 32.22 -9.20
CA THR A 36 -6.34 31.28 -9.69
C THR A 36 -5.71 30.23 -10.62
N ILE A 37 -6.47 29.18 -10.94
CA ILE A 37 -6.02 28.18 -11.90
C ILE A 37 -5.90 28.74 -13.32
N ASP A 38 -6.77 29.68 -13.71
CA ASP A 38 -6.72 30.35 -15.01
C ASP A 38 -5.52 31.29 -15.12
N GLU A 39 -5.18 31.99 -14.03
CA GLU A 39 -3.95 32.77 -13.94
C GLU A 39 -2.71 31.88 -14.04
N PHE A 40 -2.74 30.70 -13.41
CA PHE A 40 -1.69 29.70 -13.56
C PHE A 40 -1.57 29.22 -15.02
N TYR A 41 -2.69 28.88 -15.68
CA TYR A 41 -2.67 28.46 -17.09
C TYR A 41 -2.14 29.55 -18.02
N THR A 42 -2.54 30.80 -17.79
CA THR A 42 -2.01 31.97 -18.52
C THR A 42 -0.50 32.12 -18.29
N LYS A 43 -0.02 31.85 -17.07
CA LYS A 43 1.40 31.89 -16.74
C LYS A 43 2.18 30.78 -17.45
N VAL A 44 1.59 29.59 -17.61
CA VAL A 44 2.16 28.50 -18.40
C VAL A 44 2.24 28.86 -19.89
N ASP A 45 1.23 29.53 -20.45
CA ASP A 45 1.24 29.98 -21.84
C ASP A 45 2.38 30.98 -22.10
N LYS A 46 2.57 31.96 -21.21
CA LYS A 46 3.73 32.88 -21.27
C LYS A 46 5.07 32.15 -21.17
N ALA A 47 5.15 31.09 -20.38
CA ALA A 47 6.36 30.28 -20.29
C ALA A 47 6.65 29.54 -21.61
N ALA A 48 5.61 29.07 -22.31
CA ALA A 48 5.73 28.44 -23.62
C ALA A 48 6.22 29.45 -24.67
N GLU A 49 5.64 30.64 -24.70
CA GLU A 49 6.08 31.74 -25.57
C GLU A 49 7.57 32.09 -25.37
N ALA A 50 8.04 32.12 -24.13
CA ALA A 50 9.43 32.45 -23.79
C ALA A 50 10.49 31.50 -24.39
N ILE A 51 10.11 30.27 -24.75
CA ILE A 51 10.98 29.27 -25.38
C ILE A 51 10.64 29.02 -26.85
N GLY A 52 9.80 29.86 -27.46
CA GLY A 52 9.46 29.76 -28.88
C GLY A 52 8.15 29.00 -29.19
N GLY A 53 7.27 28.80 -28.22
CA GLY A 53 5.92 28.29 -28.42
C GLY A 53 5.64 26.94 -27.73
N SER A 54 4.80 26.10 -28.37
CA SER A 54 4.32 24.83 -27.82
C SER A 54 5.44 23.94 -27.30
N ASN A 55 5.23 23.37 -26.11
CA ASN A 55 6.11 22.38 -25.51
C ASN A 55 5.26 21.36 -24.73
N ARG A 56 5.38 20.08 -25.07
CA ARG A 56 4.61 18.98 -24.47
C ARG A 56 4.68 18.97 -22.93
N PHE A 57 5.81 19.31 -22.33
CA PHE A 57 5.96 19.31 -20.86
C PHE A 57 5.20 20.47 -20.23
N LEU A 58 5.18 21.64 -20.89
CA LEU A 58 4.41 22.80 -20.45
C LEU A 58 2.91 22.56 -20.61
N GLU A 59 2.48 21.97 -21.72
CA GLU A 59 1.09 21.54 -21.91
C GLU A 59 0.67 20.53 -20.84
N GLY A 60 1.53 19.57 -20.49
CA GLY A 60 1.25 18.56 -19.46
C GLY A 60 1.06 19.11 -18.05
N ILE A 61 1.64 20.29 -17.73
CA ILE A 61 1.42 20.94 -16.43
C ILE A 61 0.17 21.81 -16.37
N LYS A 62 -0.54 22.04 -17.49
CA LYS A 62 -1.88 22.68 -17.49
C LYS A 62 -2.92 21.69 -16.98
N SER A 63 -2.79 21.33 -15.70
CA SER A 63 -3.60 20.34 -15.00
C SER A 63 -3.74 20.70 -13.53
N ILE A 64 -4.68 20.06 -12.84
CA ILE A 64 -4.88 20.25 -11.39
C ILE A 64 -3.62 19.90 -10.59
N GLY A 65 -2.89 18.83 -10.96
CA GLY A 65 -1.64 18.48 -10.31
C GLY A 65 -0.50 19.48 -10.57
N GLY A 66 -0.49 20.13 -11.74
CA GLY A 66 0.41 21.26 -12.02
C GLY A 66 0.08 22.46 -11.13
N TYR A 67 -1.21 22.81 -11.04
CA TYR A 67 -1.69 23.90 -10.18
C TYR A 67 -1.44 23.62 -8.68
N PHE A 68 -1.63 22.38 -8.22
CA PHE A 68 -1.23 21.92 -6.89
C PHE A 68 0.24 22.24 -6.60
N SER A 69 1.10 21.95 -7.57
CA SER A 69 2.54 22.16 -7.43
C SER A 69 2.93 23.63 -7.45
N TYR A 70 2.21 24.43 -8.24
CA TYR A 70 2.37 25.87 -8.30
C TYR A 70 1.99 26.56 -6.98
N LEU A 71 0.82 26.23 -6.41
CA LEU A 71 0.40 26.75 -5.10
C LEU A 71 1.33 26.30 -3.97
N GLY A 72 1.84 25.07 -4.06
CA GLY A 72 2.67 24.45 -3.03
C GLY A 72 1.87 23.89 -1.86
N ILE A 73 2.46 22.91 -1.16
CA ILE A 73 1.80 22.10 -0.12
C ILE A 73 1.13 22.95 0.97
N ASN A 74 1.77 24.03 1.41
CA ASN A 74 1.24 24.88 2.49
C ASN A 74 -0.04 25.62 2.10
N ASN A 75 -0.13 26.11 0.86
CA ASN A 75 -1.33 26.79 0.38
C ASN A 75 -2.43 25.77 0.05
N VAL A 76 -2.06 24.64 -0.57
CA VAL A 76 -2.98 23.51 -0.81
C VAL A 76 -3.69 23.10 0.49
N LYS A 77 -2.96 22.92 1.59
CA LYS A 77 -3.54 22.58 2.91
C LYS A 77 -4.60 23.57 3.40
N LYS A 78 -4.53 24.84 2.99
CA LYS A 78 -5.47 25.91 3.40
C LYS A 78 -6.70 25.99 2.49
N VAL A 79 -6.53 25.74 1.20
CA VAL A 79 -7.59 25.92 0.17
C VAL A 79 -8.40 24.65 -0.08
N ALA A 80 -7.81 23.48 0.20
CA ALA A 80 -8.49 22.21 0.10
C ALA A 80 -9.73 22.14 1.02
N HIS A 81 -10.69 21.29 0.65
CA HIS A 81 -11.88 21.04 1.46
C HIS A 81 -11.48 20.44 2.80
N LYS A 82 -12.04 20.98 3.89
CA LYS A 82 -11.87 20.43 5.25
C LYS A 82 -12.73 19.17 5.43
N LYS A 83 -12.39 18.35 6.42
CA LYS A 83 -13.16 17.13 6.77
C LYS A 83 -14.64 17.44 6.96
N ASP A 84 -14.95 18.45 7.76
CA ASP A 84 -16.34 18.83 8.11
C ASP A 84 -17.05 19.59 6.96
N GLU A 85 -16.32 19.93 5.89
CA GLU A 85 -16.90 20.43 4.64
C GLU A 85 -17.20 19.28 3.67
N LEU A 86 -16.47 18.16 3.74
CA LEU A 86 -16.74 17.00 2.89
C LEU A 86 -17.81 16.09 3.50
N PHE A 87 -17.74 15.82 4.80
CA PHE A 87 -18.61 14.87 5.49
C PHE A 87 -19.72 15.59 6.25
N LEU A 88 -20.96 15.54 5.74
CA LEU A 88 -22.14 16.00 6.48
C LEU A 88 -22.51 15.04 7.62
N GLU A 89 -22.31 13.76 7.38
CA GLU A 89 -22.52 12.68 8.32
C GLU A 89 -21.52 11.56 8.02
N CYS A 90 -20.92 10.98 9.05
CA CYS A 90 -20.07 9.80 8.93
C CYS A 90 -20.35 8.89 10.13
N LYS A 91 -20.87 7.70 9.88
CA LYS A 91 -21.26 6.71 10.89
C LYS A 91 -20.62 5.37 10.60
N VAL A 92 -19.84 4.85 11.54
CA VAL A 92 -19.46 3.43 11.55
C VAL A 92 -20.64 2.61 12.09
N ILE A 93 -20.83 1.44 11.52
CA ILE A 93 -21.96 0.55 11.80
C ILE A 93 -21.41 -0.65 12.53
N LEU A 94 -21.90 -0.89 13.74
CA LEU A 94 -21.54 -2.02 14.55
C LEU A 94 -22.66 -3.05 14.55
N LEU A 95 -22.28 -4.34 14.53
CA LEU A 95 -23.23 -5.43 14.70
C LEU A 95 -23.23 -5.87 16.16
N GLU A 96 -24.32 -5.56 16.87
CA GLU A 96 -24.59 -6.09 18.21
C GLU A 96 -25.75 -7.09 18.10
N GLY A 97 -25.42 -8.36 17.91
CA GLY A 97 -26.41 -9.41 17.62
C GLY A 97 -27.07 -9.20 16.25
N TYR A 98 -28.36 -8.87 16.23
CA TYR A 98 -29.13 -8.56 15.00
C TYR A 98 -29.36 -7.06 14.78
N LEU A 99 -28.91 -6.20 15.70
CA LEU A 99 -29.13 -4.77 15.64
C LEU A 99 -27.89 -4.04 15.12
N ASN A 100 -28.13 -2.99 14.35
CA ASN A 100 -27.09 -2.08 13.88
C ASN A 100 -26.99 -0.89 14.85
N ASP A 101 -25.85 -0.76 15.51
CA ASP A 101 -25.50 0.44 16.28
C ASP A 101 -24.66 1.39 15.42
N TYR A 102 -25.00 2.69 15.45
CA TYR A 102 -24.38 3.69 14.61
C TYR A 102 -23.57 4.69 15.45
N ARG A 103 -22.26 4.73 15.23
CA ARG A 103 -21.35 5.64 15.96
C ARG A 103 -20.69 6.63 15.01
N ASN A 104 -20.53 7.88 15.43
CA ASN A 104 -19.86 8.88 14.61
C ASN A 104 -18.38 8.54 14.39
N CYS A 105 -17.88 8.63 13.16
CA CYS A 105 -16.51 8.26 12.79
C CYS A 105 -15.41 9.05 13.52
N THR A 106 -15.73 10.25 14.01
CA THR A 106 -14.74 11.20 14.56
C THR A 106 -14.68 11.21 16.08
N THR A 107 -15.77 10.83 16.75
CA THR A 107 -15.86 10.83 18.22
C THR A 107 -15.75 9.42 18.81
N THR A 108 -15.89 8.39 17.98
CA THR A 108 -15.72 7.01 18.39
C THR A 108 -14.23 6.66 18.58
N LEU A 109 -13.94 5.77 19.53
CA LEU A 109 -12.60 5.19 19.69
C LEU A 109 -12.30 4.10 18.65
N LEU A 110 -13.27 3.76 17.80
CA LEU A 110 -13.21 2.67 16.83
C LEU A 110 -12.69 3.09 15.45
N SER A 111 -12.59 4.39 15.18
CA SER A 111 -12.10 4.89 13.89
C SER A 111 -11.46 6.26 14.02
N ARG A 112 -10.55 6.55 13.11
CA ARG A 112 -9.93 7.86 12.94
C ARG A 112 -10.07 8.31 11.49
N VAL A 113 -10.22 9.61 11.28
CA VAL A 113 -10.28 10.20 9.94
C VAL A 113 -9.00 11.00 9.70
N ASP A 114 -8.13 10.44 8.88
CA ASP A 114 -6.82 11.00 8.54
C ASP A 114 -6.87 11.74 7.21
N ARG A 115 -6.12 12.85 7.09
CA ARG A 115 -6.06 13.62 5.85
C ARG A 115 -4.88 13.16 5.00
N TYR A 116 -5.16 12.93 3.72
CA TYR A 116 -4.17 12.60 2.70
C TYR A 116 -4.17 13.67 1.60
N LEU A 117 -3.00 14.19 1.24
CA LEU A 117 -2.90 15.15 0.15
C LEU A 117 -2.61 14.43 -1.17
N HIS A 118 -3.37 14.75 -2.22
CA HIS A 118 -3.19 14.19 -3.54
C HIS A 118 -3.15 15.29 -4.60
N PRO A 119 -2.25 15.26 -5.61
CA PRO A 119 -2.14 16.36 -6.57
C PRO A 119 -3.44 16.66 -7.33
N ASP A 120 -4.20 15.62 -7.69
CA ASP A 120 -5.43 15.76 -8.49
C ASP A 120 -6.69 16.05 -7.65
N TYR A 121 -6.64 15.87 -6.33
CA TYR A 121 -7.81 15.97 -5.42
C TYR A 121 -7.57 16.91 -4.23
N PHE A 122 -6.36 17.45 -4.10
CA PHE A 122 -5.85 18.31 -3.03
C PHE A 122 -5.91 17.68 -1.63
N ALA A 123 -7.11 17.44 -1.08
CA ALA A 123 -7.30 16.71 0.17
C ALA A 123 -8.32 15.59 -0.01
N CYS A 124 -7.87 14.37 0.30
CA CYS A 124 -8.69 13.20 0.53
C CYS A 124 -8.70 12.86 2.02
N TYR A 125 -9.67 12.06 2.43
CA TYR A 125 -9.82 11.64 3.81
C TYR A 125 -9.94 10.13 3.90
N THR A 126 -9.07 9.54 4.71
CA THR A 126 -9.03 8.10 4.99
C THR A 126 -9.72 7.83 6.32
N ILE A 127 -10.83 7.11 6.26
CA ILE A 127 -11.51 6.58 7.44
C ILE A 127 -10.85 5.26 7.77
N ARG A 128 -10.05 5.26 8.83
CA ARG A 128 -9.25 4.15 9.28
C ARG A 128 -9.87 3.53 10.54
N PRO A 129 -10.16 2.24 10.56
CA PRO A 129 -10.59 1.56 11.77
C PRO A 129 -9.43 1.46 12.77
N LEU A 130 -9.74 1.60 14.06
CA LEU A 130 -8.80 1.46 15.17
C LEU A 130 -9.09 0.15 15.89
N TYR A 131 -8.10 -0.74 15.93
CA TYR A 131 -8.15 -1.98 16.70
C TYR A 131 -7.33 -1.78 17.97
N ASN A 132 -7.99 -1.74 19.12
CA ASN A 132 -7.30 -1.69 20.41
C ASN A 132 -6.94 -3.11 20.85
N GLU A 133 -5.66 -3.38 21.07
CA GLU A 133 -5.18 -4.64 21.65
C GLU A 133 -5.72 -4.88 23.07
N SER A 134 -6.14 -3.84 23.80
CA SER A 134 -6.75 -3.97 25.13
C SER A 134 -8.15 -4.58 25.15
N TYR A 135 -8.77 -4.79 23.99
CA TYR A 135 -10.00 -5.58 23.82
C TYR A 135 -9.64 -6.97 23.27
N SER A 136 -8.67 -7.62 23.91
CA SER A 136 -8.24 -9.00 23.65
C SER A 136 -9.23 -10.03 24.22
N ASP A 137 -10.51 -9.87 23.91
CA ASP A 137 -11.44 -10.99 23.86
C ASP A 137 -11.78 -11.18 22.39
N GLY A 138 -11.50 -12.37 21.85
CA GLY A 138 -11.56 -12.73 20.43
C GLY A 138 -12.93 -12.60 19.74
N LEU A 139 -13.85 -11.82 20.31
CA LEU A 139 -15.14 -11.43 19.75
C LEU A 139 -15.11 -10.06 19.04
N THR A 140 -14.15 -9.18 19.34
CA THR A 140 -14.16 -7.77 18.87
C THR A 140 -13.73 -7.57 17.42
N SER A 141 -13.10 -8.57 16.79
CA SER A 141 -12.80 -8.53 15.35
C SER A 141 -14.07 -8.44 14.46
N LEU A 142 -15.23 -8.81 15.02
CA LEU A 142 -16.54 -8.81 14.35
C LEU A 142 -17.37 -7.54 14.56
N LEU A 143 -16.86 -6.54 15.29
CA LEU A 143 -17.71 -5.41 15.70
C LEU A 143 -18.04 -4.45 14.55
N LEU A 144 -17.14 -4.18 13.59
CA LEU A 144 -17.40 -3.19 12.53
C LEU A 144 -17.97 -3.86 11.28
N ASN A 145 -19.28 -3.71 11.08
CA ASN A 145 -20.06 -4.31 10.00
C ASN A 145 -20.10 -3.43 8.75
N GLY A 146 -19.97 -2.12 8.92
CA GLY A 146 -20.06 -1.18 7.80
C GLY A 146 -19.72 0.25 8.13
N LEU A 147 -19.79 1.09 7.10
CA LEU A 147 -19.62 2.54 7.16
C LEU A 147 -20.70 3.19 6.31
N GLN A 148 -21.38 4.19 6.84
CA GLN A 148 -22.29 5.05 6.09
C GLN A 148 -21.81 6.49 6.17
N THR A 149 -21.75 7.17 5.03
CA THR A 149 -21.34 8.57 4.99
C THR A 149 -22.15 9.36 3.97
N VAL A 150 -22.50 10.59 4.33
CA VAL A 150 -23.10 11.57 3.41
C VAL A 150 -22.06 12.63 3.09
N LEU A 151 -21.75 12.76 1.80
CA LEU A 151 -20.79 13.72 1.30
C LEU A 151 -21.48 14.99 0.81
N HIS A 152 -20.80 16.12 0.97
CA HIS A 152 -21.12 17.38 0.31
C HIS A 152 -19.97 17.78 -0.62
N LEU A 153 -20.28 17.96 -1.90
CA LEU A 153 -19.27 18.22 -2.93
C LEU A 153 -18.82 19.69 -2.99
N LYS A 154 -19.61 20.60 -2.43
CA LYS A 154 -19.40 22.05 -2.51
C LYS A 154 -19.13 22.54 -3.94
N GLU A 155 -19.87 21.99 -4.91
CA GLU A 155 -19.97 22.48 -6.27
C GLU A 155 -20.64 23.86 -6.25
N SER A 156 -19.85 24.92 -6.45
CA SER A 156 -20.39 26.21 -6.88
C SER A 156 -20.58 26.17 -8.40
N GLY A 157 -21.61 26.83 -8.93
CA GLY A 157 -21.93 26.82 -10.37
C GLY A 157 -20.81 27.34 -11.29
N GLU A 158 -19.76 27.94 -10.72
CA GLU A 158 -18.56 28.43 -11.40
C GLU A 158 -17.36 27.48 -11.30
N ASN A 159 -17.42 26.44 -10.44
CA ASN A 159 -16.38 25.42 -10.36
C ASN A 159 -16.52 24.47 -11.56
N LEU A 160 -15.77 24.75 -12.63
CA LEU A 160 -15.53 23.78 -13.68
C LEU A 160 -14.96 22.50 -13.03
N SER A 161 -15.57 21.35 -13.30
CA SER A 161 -14.90 20.08 -12.99
C SER A 161 -13.67 19.99 -13.89
N PHE A 162 -12.51 20.30 -13.32
CA PHE A 162 -11.24 20.33 -14.05
C PHE A 162 -10.74 18.93 -14.45
N ASN A 163 -11.30 17.87 -13.85
CA ASN A 163 -11.01 16.48 -14.18
C ASN A 163 -12.06 15.85 -15.13
N GLY A 164 -13.02 16.63 -15.63
CA GLY A 164 -14.06 16.15 -16.55
C GLY A 164 -15.17 15.29 -15.91
N SER A 165 -15.06 14.93 -14.63
CA SER A 165 -16.07 14.18 -13.88
C SER A 165 -16.57 14.94 -12.66
N LYS A 166 -17.89 14.97 -12.45
CA LYS A 166 -18.52 15.54 -11.25
C LYS A 166 -18.76 14.43 -10.24
N GLY A 167 -18.45 14.66 -8.97
CA GLY A 167 -18.70 13.68 -7.91
C GLY A 167 -17.54 13.51 -6.94
N ALA A 168 -17.40 12.29 -6.44
CA ALA A 168 -16.31 11.89 -5.57
C ALA A 168 -15.67 10.61 -6.09
N LYS A 169 -14.48 10.29 -5.58
CA LYS A 169 -13.81 9.01 -5.83
C LYS A 169 -13.46 8.37 -4.50
N PHE A 170 -13.67 7.07 -4.36
CA PHE A 170 -13.26 6.34 -3.16
C PHE A 170 -12.43 5.11 -3.49
N THR A 171 -11.59 4.66 -2.57
CA THR A 171 -10.86 3.40 -2.68
C THR A 171 -10.87 2.67 -1.34
N VAL A 172 -10.98 1.35 -1.41
CA VAL A 172 -10.99 0.44 -0.26
C VAL A 172 -9.63 -0.26 -0.22
N HIS A 173 -8.93 -0.18 0.89
CA HIS A 173 -7.57 -0.71 1.00
C HIS A 173 -7.27 -1.24 2.40
N GLN A 174 -6.21 -2.05 2.50
CA GLN A 174 -5.70 -2.54 3.78
C GLN A 174 -5.35 -1.36 4.70
N PRO A 175 -5.74 -1.43 6.00
CA PRO A 175 -5.31 -0.44 6.98
C PRO A 175 -3.80 -0.28 7.00
N ASP A 176 -3.35 0.95 7.18
CA ASP A 176 -1.94 1.34 7.27
C ASP A 176 -1.07 0.99 6.05
N ALA A 177 -1.64 0.49 4.94
CA ALA A 177 -0.92 0.25 3.70
C ALA A 177 -1.04 1.42 2.72
N TRP A 178 -0.01 1.63 1.89
CA TRP A 178 -0.07 2.62 0.81
C TRP A 178 -1.08 2.23 -0.27
N PHE A 179 -1.81 3.23 -0.77
CA PHE A 179 -2.83 3.08 -1.80
C PHE A 179 -2.64 4.13 -2.91
N ASN A 180 -3.21 3.85 -4.09
CA ASN A 180 -3.26 4.80 -5.19
C ASN A 180 -4.71 5.01 -5.61
N VAL A 181 -5.32 6.11 -5.15
CA VAL A 181 -6.71 6.43 -5.42
C VAL A 181 -6.98 6.69 -6.92
N LYS A 182 -6.00 7.15 -7.68
CA LYS A 182 -6.18 7.41 -9.13
C LYS A 182 -6.35 6.11 -9.92
N ILE A 183 -5.61 5.06 -9.54
CA ILE A 183 -5.61 3.75 -10.24
C ILE A 183 -6.70 2.82 -9.69
N HIS A 184 -6.86 2.76 -8.37
CA HIS A 184 -7.73 1.79 -7.69
C HIS A 184 -9.01 2.42 -7.11
N GLY A 185 -9.34 3.66 -7.49
CA GLY A 185 -10.49 4.38 -6.98
C GLY A 185 -11.72 4.26 -7.88
N HIS A 186 -12.87 4.04 -7.26
CA HIS A 186 -14.19 3.99 -7.88
C HIS A 186 -14.81 5.38 -7.90
N ASP A 187 -15.25 5.82 -9.08
CA ASP A 187 -15.97 7.09 -9.25
C ASP A 187 -17.43 6.97 -8.79
N VAL A 188 -17.92 8.01 -8.13
CA VAL A 188 -19.30 8.11 -7.67
C VAL A 188 -19.88 9.44 -8.12
N ARG A 189 -21.01 9.37 -8.82
CA ARG A 189 -21.71 10.56 -9.30
C ARG A 189 -22.49 11.26 -8.18
N PRO A 190 -22.76 12.57 -8.31
CA PRO A 190 -23.71 13.26 -7.45
C PRO A 190 -25.13 12.73 -7.61
N SER A 191 -26.00 13.06 -6.64
CA SER A 191 -27.41 12.68 -6.64
C SER A 191 -27.61 11.16 -6.73
N SER A 192 -26.75 10.42 -6.05
CA SER A 192 -26.84 8.97 -5.94
C SER A 192 -26.58 8.48 -4.52
N MET A 193 -27.09 7.27 -4.28
CA MET A 193 -26.64 6.38 -3.21
C MET A 193 -25.81 5.28 -3.86
N THR A 194 -24.59 5.09 -3.40
CA THR A 194 -23.73 3.97 -3.81
C THR A 194 -23.47 3.08 -2.61
N THR A 195 -23.80 1.79 -2.78
CA THR A 195 -23.52 0.73 -1.82
C THR A 195 -22.34 -0.09 -2.34
N ALA A 196 -21.26 -0.12 -1.58
CA ALA A 196 -20.07 -0.92 -1.81
C ALA A 196 -20.10 -2.15 -0.89
N GLN A 197 -20.30 -3.33 -1.48
CA GLN A 197 -20.21 -4.61 -0.78
C GLN A 197 -18.75 -5.09 -0.84
N ILE A 198 -18.17 -5.34 0.32
CA ILE A 198 -16.75 -5.62 0.48
C ILE A 198 -16.57 -7.11 0.77
N ALA A 199 -15.73 -7.78 -0.01
CA ALA A 199 -15.26 -9.14 0.27
C ALA A 199 -13.76 -9.11 0.58
N GLY A 200 -13.39 -9.53 1.79
CA GLY A 200 -12.01 -9.54 2.27
C GLY A 200 -11.37 -10.93 2.13
N SER A 201 -10.11 -10.98 1.75
CA SER A 201 -9.32 -12.21 1.73
C SER A 201 -7.87 -11.98 2.15
N ALA A 202 -7.28 -12.91 2.91
CA ALA A 202 -5.83 -12.94 3.11
C ALA A 202 -5.16 -13.74 2.00
N ASP A 203 -4.17 -13.13 1.36
CA ASP A 203 -3.18 -13.83 0.55
C ASP A 203 -1.95 -14.10 1.41
N VAL A 204 -1.65 -15.37 1.67
CA VAL A 204 -0.44 -15.84 2.35
C VAL A 204 0.46 -16.52 1.34
N LYS A 205 1.64 -15.95 1.10
CA LYS A 205 2.64 -16.42 0.15
C LYS A 205 3.85 -16.99 0.87
N LEU A 206 4.52 -17.92 0.21
CA LEU A 206 5.77 -18.51 0.71
C LEU A 206 6.99 -17.63 0.42
N GLU A 207 7.92 -17.64 1.37
CA GLU A 207 9.25 -17.05 1.22
C GLU A 207 10.14 -17.92 0.29
N LYS A 208 11.32 -17.39 -0.03
CA LYS A 208 12.35 -18.18 -0.70
C LYS A 208 12.71 -19.41 0.15
N PRO A 209 12.95 -20.58 -0.45
CA PRO A 209 13.08 -20.85 -1.89
C PRO A 209 11.75 -21.13 -2.64
N TYR A 210 10.63 -21.31 -1.95
CA TYR A 210 9.36 -21.73 -2.56
C TYR A 210 8.57 -20.60 -3.21
N GLY A 211 8.78 -19.37 -2.76
CA GLY A 211 8.22 -18.16 -3.36
C GLY A 211 9.20 -16.99 -3.33
N ASN A 212 8.67 -15.78 -3.55
CA ASN A 212 9.47 -14.56 -3.63
C ASN A 212 8.84 -13.40 -2.84
N CYS A 213 8.07 -13.72 -1.80
CA CYS A 213 7.57 -12.70 -0.89
C CYS A 213 8.68 -12.22 0.07
N TYR A 214 8.44 -11.09 0.71
CA TYR A 214 9.32 -10.50 1.69
C TYR A 214 8.61 -10.45 3.04
N ASN A 215 9.20 -11.12 4.02
CA ASN A 215 8.76 -11.07 5.40
C ASN A 215 9.63 -10.05 6.14
N SER A 216 9.32 -8.78 5.97
CA SER A 216 9.71 -7.78 6.97
C SER A 216 8.44 -7.22 7.55
N SER A 217 8.17 -7.57 8.79
CA SER A 217 7.18 -6.89 9.59
C SER A 217 7.53 -5.42 9.82
N PHE A 218 8.74 -4.95 9.48
CA PHE A 218 9.10 -3.53 9.55
C PHE A 218 10.15 -3.16 8.49
N ILE A 219 9.72 -2.53 7.38
CA ILE A 219 10.56 -1.48 6.80
C ILE A 219 10.71 -0.39 7.88
N GLU A 220 11.83 0.34 7.89
CA GLU A 220 11.97 1.56 8.71
C GLU A 220 10.64 2.32 8.68
N PRO A 221 10.02 2.60 9.84
CA PRO A 221 8.66 3.08 9.90
C PRO A 221 8.54 4.40 9.13
N VAL A 222 8.07 4.33 7.89
CA VAL A 222 7.80 5.52 7.09
C VAL A 222 6.54 6.11 7.68
N LYS A 223 6.70 7.20 8.41
CA LYS A 223 5.58 7.91 8.99
C LYS A 223 4.80 8.62 7.90
N THR A 224 3.49 8.54 7.96
CA THR A 224 2.65 9.43 7.13
C THR A 224 2.74 10.86 7.65
N LEU A 225 2.21 11.81 6.88
CA LEU A 225 2.13 13.21 7.32
C LEU A 225 1.32 13.41 8.60
N GLU A 226 0.43 12.45 8.91
CA GLU A 226 -0.43 12.45 10.11
C GLU A 226 0.18 11.61 11.26
N GLY A 227 1.42 11.14 11.10
CA GLY A 227 2.29 10.65 12.18
C GLY A 227 2.23 9.15 12.47
N TYR A 228 1.46 8.35 11.73
CA TYR A 228 1.37 6.90 11.94
C TYR A 228 2.33 6.12 11.04
N ASN A 229 2.73 4.93 11.49
CA ASN A 229 3.66 4.06 10.78
C ASN A 229 2.94 3.35 9.64
N LEU A 230 3.46 3.50 8.42
CA LEU A 230 2.96 2.80 7.25
C LEU A 230 3.46 1.34 7.26
N MET A 231 2.55 0.39 7.08
CA MET A 231 2.89 -1.01 6.85
C MET A 231 3.57 -1.18 5.49
N TYR A 232 4.46 -2.18 5.42
CA TYR A 232 5.08 -2.53 4.15
C TYR A 232 4.04 -3.00 3.14
N SER A 233 4.09 -2.40 1.96
CA SER A 233 3.47 -2.95 0.75
C SER A 233 4.42 -2.76 -0.43
N SER A 234 4.34 -3.64 -1.42
CA SER A 234 5.13 -3.49 -2.65
C SER A 234 4.85 -2.13 -3.33
N SER A 235 3.61 -1.64 -3.27
CA SER A 235 3.22 -0.32 -3.77
C SER A 235 3.88 0.83 -2.98
N ALA A 236 3.97 0.73 -1.65
CA ALA A 236 4.66 1.71 -0.82
C ALA A 236 6.15 1.77 -1.16
N CYS A 237 6.80 0.61 -1.21
CA CYS A 237 8.20 0.47 -1.61
C CYS A 237 8.46 1.08 -2.99
N TYR A 238 7.59 0.75 -3.96
CA TYR A 238 7.72 1.26 -5.32
C TYR A 238 7.58 2.78 -5.39
N ALA A 239 6.62 3.36 -4.65
CA ALA A 239 6.43 4.81 -4.57
C ALA A 239 7.64 5.52 -3.94
N LEU A 240 8.20 4.96 -2.86
CA LEU A 240 9.37 5.51 -2.16
C LEU A 240 10.65 5.38 -2.99
N CYS A 241 10.86 4.24 -3.65
CA CYS A 241 12.00 4.02 -4.53
C CYS A 241 12.00 5.03 -5.69
N LYS A 242 10.84 5.27 -6.32
CA LYS A 242 10.66 6.32 -7.33
C LYS A 242 10.95 7.71 -6.77
N LEU A 243 10.38 8.05 -5.61
CA LEU A 243 10.61 9.35 -4.98
C LEU A 243 12.11 9.58 -4.76
N LYS A 244 12.81 8.59 -4.22
CA LYS A 244 14.26 8.65 -3.98
C LYS A 244 15.04 8.88 -5.28
N ALA A 245 14.77 8.09 -6.31
CA ALA A 245 15.44 8.22 -7.60
C ALA A 245 15.25 9.61 -8.23
N ILE A 246 14.02 10.12 -8.23
CA ILE A 246 13.70 11.46 -8.77
C ILE A 246 14.37 12.55 -7.92
N ALA A 247 14.30 12.46 -6.60
CA ALA A 247 14.88 13.47 -5.73
C ALA A 247 16.40 13.54 -5.87
N GLU A 248 17.09 12.40 -5.90
CA GLU A 248 18.55 12.33 -5.98
C GLU A 248 19.07 12.74 -7.36
N ASN A 249 18.42 12.33 -8.46
CA ASN A 249 18.91 12.57 -9.82
C ASN A 249 18.38 13.87 -10.44
N CYS A 250 17.18 14.34 -10.05
CA CYS A 250 16.52 15.51 -10.64
C CYS A 250 16.36 16.70 -9.68
N GLN A 251 16.79 16.58 -8.43
CA GLN A 251 16.75 17.64 -7.40
C GLN A 251 15.36 18.25 -7.22
N CYS A 252 14.31 17.42 -7.33
CA CYS A 252 12.92 17.83 -7.14
C CYS A 252 12.08 16.73 -6.52
N ILE A 253 10.98 17.10 -5.89
CA ILE A 253 10.04 16.16 -5.27
C ILE A 253 8.84 15.99 -6.20
N ASP A 254 8.57 14.76 -6.65
CA ASP A 254 7.37 14.47 -7.43
C ASP A 254 6.16 14.34 -6.50
N PRO A 255 5.17 15.25 -6.59
CA PRO A 255 4.02 15.26 -5.68
C PRO A 255 3.08 14.06 -5.86
N TYR A 256 3.23 13.25 -6.92
CA TYR A 256 2.46 12.03 -7.13
C TYR A 256 3.02 10.80 -6.41
N GLN A 257 4.17 10.92 -5.74
CA GLN A 257 4.75 9.83 -4.94
C GLN A 257 4.39 9.96 -3.45
N LEU A 258 4.64 8.90 -2.68
CA LEU A 258 4.45 8.89 -1.23
C LEU A 258 5.49 9.80 -0.56
N ILE A 259 5.04 10.91 0.04
CA ILE A 259 5.89 11.85 0.77
C ILE A 259 5.68 11.66 2.28
N SER A 260 6.77 11.38 3.02
CA SER A 260 6.78 11.33 4.49
C SER A 260 7.39 12.60 5.09
N PRO A 261 7.17 12.89 6.39
CA PRO A 261 7.87 13.95 7.11
C PRO A 261 9.40 13.86 7.00
N ASP A 262 9.96 12.65 7.05
CA ASP A 262 11.41 12.44 6.94
C ASP A 262 11.93 12.84 5.56
N HIS A 263 11.18 12.54 4.50
CA HIS A 263 11.51 12.99 3.14
C HIS A 263 11.39 14.50 3.00
N ILE A 264 10.39 15.13 3.61
CA ILE A 264 10.26 16.60 3.61
C ILE A 264 11.50 17.23 4.28
N ASN A 265 11.96 16.68 5.39
CA ASN A 265 13.14 17.17 6.09
C ASN A 265 14.42 16.94 5.26
N LYS A 266 14.60 15.72 4.73
CA LYS A 266 15.76 15.35 3.91
C LYS A 266 15.87 16.19 2.64
N TYR A 267 14.75 16.49 1.99
CA TYR A 267 14.69 17.21 0.71
C TYR A 267 14.12 18.63 0.86
N ARG A 268 14.28 19.26 2.02
CA ARG A 268 13.70 20.59 2.34
C ARG A 268 14.08 21.70 1.36
N ASN A 269 15.23 21.57 0.70
CA ASN A 269 15.73 22.54 -0.28
C ASN A 269 15.20 22.29 -1.70
N TYR A 270 14.46 21.20 -1.92
CA TYR A 270 13.95 20.84 -3.24
C TYR A 270 12.52 21.34 -3.42
N SER A 271 12.26 21.97 -4.56
CA SER A 271 10.90 22.33 -4.96
C SER A 271 10.15 21.12 -5.52
N LEU A 272 8.82 21.22 -5.58
CA LEU A 272 8.01 20.26 -6.33
C LEU A 272 8.41 20.27 -7.81
N CYS A 273 8.46 19.10 -8.46
CA CYS A 273 8.93 18.98 -9.84
C CYS A 273 8.10 19.82 -10.83
N HIS A 274 6.79 19.93 -10.64
CA HIS A 274 5.91 20.75 -11.49
C HIS A 274 5.76 22.21 -11.02
N LYS A 275 6.53 22.67 -10.01
CA LYS A 275 6.47 24.08 -9.57
C LYS A 275 7.13 24.97 -10.62
N LEU A 276 6.31 25.71 -11.37
CA LEU A 276 6.76 26.70 -12.35
C LEU A 276 7.61 27.79 -11.65
N PRO A 277 8.70 28.29 -12.26
CA PRO A 277 9.48 29.37 -11.68
C PRO A 277 8.68 30.67 -11.52
N ASP A 278 9.07 31.47 -10.53
CA ASP A 278 8.38 32.73 -10.23
C ASP A 278 8.62 33.77 -11.34
N VAL A 279 9.86 33.88 -11.80
CA VAL A 279 10.29 34.72 -12.92
C VAL A 279 10.36 33.90 -14.20
N ILE A 280 9.70 34.36 -15.26
CA ILE A 280 9.71 33.70 -16.58
C ILE A 280 10.79 34.36 -17.44
N THR A 281 11.88 33.62 -17.65
CA THR A 281 12.92 33.92 -18.64
C THR A 281 13.20 32.65 -19.44
N LYS A 282 13.70 32.78 -20.68
CA LYS A 282 14.04 31.63 -21.52
C LYS A 282 14.90 30.59 -20.78
N GLU A 283 15.97 31.03 -20.12
CA GLU A 283 16.86 30.17 -19.34
C GLU A 283 16.14 29.46 -18.18
N SER A 284 15.31 30.18 -17.41
CA SER A 284 14.57 29.59 -16.28
C SER A 284 13.58 28.51 -16.74
N ILE A 285 12.93 28.72 -17.89
CA ILE A 285 11.97 27.76 -18.45
C ILE A 285 12.68 26.57 -19.06
N GLU A 286 13.80 26.77 -19.75
CA GLU A 286 14.63 25.66 -20.26
C GLU A 286 15.11 24.76 -19.10
N LYS A 287 15.57 25.35 -17.99
CA LYS A 287 15.93 24.61 -16.77
C LYS A 287 14.72 23.87 -16.17
N PHE A 288 13.55 24.49 -16.15
CA PHE A 288 12.31 23.87 -15.69
C PHE A 288 11.90 22.67 -16.56
N VAL A 289 11.94 22.81 -17.89
CA VAL A 289 11.64 21.73 -18.83
C VAL A 289 12.64 20.59 -18.69
N ASN A 290 13.94 20.88 -18.56
CA ASN A 290 14.97 19.87 -18.30
C ASN A 290 14.70 19.07 -17.02
N ARG A 291 14.18 19.72 -15.97
CA ARG A 291 13.76 19.05 -14.74
C ARG A 291 12.58 18.11 -14.96
N LEU A 292 11.58 18.51 -15.76
CA LEU A 292 10.44 17.65 -16.12
C LEU A 292 10.86 16.46 -16.99
N GLN A 293 11.78 16.67 -17.93
CA GLN A 293 12.39 15.61 -18.73
C GLN A 293 13.17 14.61 -17.87
N CYS A 294 13.96 15.11 -16.91
CA CYS A 294 14.65 14.28 -15.94
C CYS A 294 13.66 13.42 -15.16
N ARG A 295 12.59 14.02 -14.63
CA ARG A 295 11.53 13.30 -13.92
C ARG A 295 10.94 12.18 -14.78
N GLU A 296 10.53 12.47 -16.01
CA GLU A 296 9.94 11.46 -16.91
C GLU A 296 10.91 10.29 -17.15
N ARG A 297 12.18 10.59 -17.40
CA ARG A 297 13.24 9.58 -17.56
C ARG A 297 13.41 8.70 -16.32
N GLU A 298 13.48 9.31 -15.14
CA GLU A 298 13.67 8.56 -13.89
C GLU A 298 12.44 7.73 -13.52
N VAL A 299 11.22 8.20 -13.84
CA VAL A 299 10.00 7.40 -13.69
C VAL A 299 10.06 6.14 -14.56
N LEU A 300 10.44 6.26 -15.84
CA LEU A 300 10.57 5.12 -16.76
C LEU A 300 11.70 4.17 -16.35
N LYS A 301 12.81 4.70 -15.82
CA LYS A 301 13.92 3.88 -15.32
C LYS A 301 13.54 3.12 -14.05
N ALA A 302 12.77 3.76 -13.16
CA ALA A 302 12.33 3.18 -11.90
C ALA A 302 11.42 1.96 -12.07
N GLU A 303 10.66 1.87 -13.16
CA GLU A 303 9.92 0.65 -13.50
C GLU A 303 10.86 -0.57 -13.58
N LYS A 304 12.05 -0.41 -14.17
CA LYS A 304 13.01 -1.51 -14.32
C LYS A 304 13.84 -1.77 -13.06
N THR A 305 14.16 -0.73 -12.30
CA THR A 305 15.06 -0.84 -11.14
C THR A 305 14.35 -1.11 -9.82
N CYS A 306 13.17 -0.52 -9.61
CA CYS A 306 12.44 -0.62 -8.34
C CYS A 306 11.56 -1.87 -8.26
N ILE A 307 10.93 -2.31 -9.37
CA ILE A 307 10.02 -3.47 -9.36
C ILE A 307 10.70 -4.76 -8.87
N PRO A 308 11.92 -5.13 -9.33
CA PRO A 308 12.60 -6.34 -8.85
C PRO A 308 12.98 -6.29 -7.35
N THR A 309 13.18 -5.09 -6.82
CA THR A 309 13.57 -4.85 -5.43
C THR A 309 12.34 -4.87 -4.50
N CYS A 310 11.22 -4.33 -4.95
CA CYS A 310 9.98 -4.21 -4.17
C CYS A 310 9.11 -5.46 -4.26
N ARG A 311 9.50 -6.49 -3.51
CA ARG A 311 8.78 -7.77 -3.42
C ARG A 311 7.42 -7.62 -2.72
N PRO A 312 6.42 -8.47 -3.03
CA PRO A 312 5.17 -8.47 -2.29
C PRO A 312 5.38 -8.95 -0.84
N PRO A 313 4.63 -8.44 0.14
CA PRO A 313 4.63 -9.01 1.49
C PRO A 313 4.12 -10.45 1.48
N CYS A 314 4.58 -11.27 2.43
CA CYS A 314 4.14 -12.65 2.56
C CYS A 314 2.69 -12.76 3.04
N LEU A 315 2.24 -11.86 3.91
CA LEU A 315 0.84 -11.73 4.29
C LEU A 315 0.28 -10.41 3.74
N ARG A 316 -0.84 -10.48 3.01
CA ARG A 316 -1.54 -9.30 2.51
C ARG A 316 -3.05 -9.47 2.58
N MET A 317 -3.75 -8.41 2.99
CA MET A 317 -5.20 -8.33 2.93
C MET A 317 -5.63 -7.73 1.59
N VAL A 318 -6.53 -8.42 0.90
CA VAL A 318 -7.11 -7.98 -0.37
C VAL A 318 -8.60 -7.78 -0.19
N TYR A 319 -9.10 -6.67 -0.72
CA TYR A 319 -10.51 -6.32 -0.64
C TYR A 319 -11.06 -6.19 -2.05
N LYS A 320 -12.09 -6.98 -2.35
CA LYS A 320 -12.90 -6.84 -3.56
C LYS A 320 -14.14 -6.04 -3.24
N VAL A 321 -14.55 -5.19 -4.17
CA VAL A 321 -15.68 -4.28 -3.99
C VAL A 321 -16.67 -4.49 -5.13
N ASP A 322 -17.90 -4.86 -4.77
CA ASP A 322 -19.03 -4.92 -5.68
C ASP A 322 -19.95 -3.72 -5.44
N LEU A 323 -20.31 -3.01 -6.50
CA LEU A 323 -21.04 -1.76 -6.42
C LEU A 323 -22.51 -1.94 -6.79
N GLY A 324 -23.40 -1.44 -5.93
CA GLY A 324 -24.80 -1.18 -6.23
C GLY A 324 -25.05 0.32 -6.22
N GLU A 325 -25.89 0.81 -7.13
CA GLU A 325 -26.21 2.24 -7.23
C GLU A 325 -27.72 2.46 -7.21
N GLY A 326 -28.15 3.54 -6.56
CA GLY A 326 -29.53 4.01 -6.51
C GLY A 326 -29.61 5.53 -6.58
N ILE A 327 -30.82 6.05 -6.77
CA ILE A 327 -31.07 7.49 -6.76
C ILE A 327 -31.21 7.94 -5.30
N TRP A 328 -30.47 8.97 -4.91
CA TRP A 328 -30.63 9.61 -3.60
C TRP A 328 -30.04 11.04 -3.60
N PRO A 329 -30.67 12.01 -2.95
CA PRO A 329 -32.02 11.93 -2.38
C PRO A 329 -33.08 11.91 -3.48
N ASP A 330 -34.18 11.17 -3.24
CA ASP A 330 -35.37 11.34 -4.07
C ASP A 330 -35.95 12.76 -3.85
N LYS A 331 -36.64 13.32 -4.86
CA LYS A 331 -37.23 14.67 -4.75
C LYS A 331 -38.12 14.83 -3.52
N ARG A 332 -38.82 13.77 -3.10
CA ARG A 332 -39.69 13.73 -1.91
C ARG A 332 -38.91 13.77 -0.59
N GLN A 333 -37.63 13.37 -0.62
CA GLN A 333 -36.76 13.30 0.56
C GLN A 333 -35.93 14.57 0.76
N VAL A 334 -35.84 15.45 -0.25
CA VAL A 334 -34.96 16.63 -0.22
C VAL A 334 -35.19 17.51 1.00
N MET A 335 -36.44 17.73 1.41
CA MET A 335 -36.75 18.57 2.58
C MET A 335 -36.37 17.89 3.90
N SER A 336 -36.59 16.58 4.03
CA SER A 336 -36.12 15.82 5.20
C SER A 336 -34.59 15.79 5.29
N VAL A 337 -33.91 15.70 4.13
CA VAL A 337 -32.45 15.79 4.04
C VAL A 337 -31.97 17.18 4.42
N TYR A 338 -32.64 18.24 3.94
CA TYR A 338 -32.34 19.61 4.32
C TYR A 338 -32.47 19.81 5.84
N GLU A 339 -33.58 19.38 6.43
CA GLU A 339 -33.83 19.42 7.87
C GLU A 339 -32.76 18.68 8.67
N GLY A 340 -32.47 17.43 8.29
CA GLY A 340 -31.57 16.57 9.05
C GLY A 340 -30.09 16.89 8.86
N LEU A 341 -29.66 17.35 7.68
CA LEU A 341 -28.25 17.44 7.30
C LEU A 341 -27.74 18.85 6.99
N ILE A 342 -28.62 19.81 6.71
CA ILE A 342 -28.23 21.18 6.30
C ILE A 342 -28.69 22.23 7.32
N LEU A 343 -29.93 22.14 7.79
CA LEU A 343 -30.52 23.11 8.70
C LEU A 343 -29.72 23.19 10.00
N ASN A 344 -29.37 24.42 10.39
CA ASN A 344 -28.55 24.74 11.57
C ASN A 344 -27.16 24.04 11.61
N LYS A 345 -26.69 23.53 10.47
CA LYS A 345 -25.36 22.93 10.31
C LYS A 345 -24.45 23.82 9.47
N VAL A 346 -23.22 23.36 9.23
CA VAL A 346 -22.13 24.10 8.55
C VAL A 346 -22.60 24.71 7.22
N PHE A 347 -23.44 24.00 6.47
CA PHE A 347 -23.91 24.39 5.14
C PHE A 347 -25.22 25.19 5.13
N HIS A 348 -25.85 25.48 6.28
CA HIS A 348 -27.11 26.23 6.31
C HIS A 348 -27.03 27.52 5.48
N LYS A 349 -25.97 28.31 5.70
CA LYS A 349 -25.77 29.60 5.01
C LYS A 349 -25.74 29.47 3.49
N ASP A 350 -25.25 28.35 2.97
CA ASP A 350 -25.12 28.13 1.53
C ASP A 350 -26.48 27.80 0.88
N TYR A 351 -27.49 27.41 1.68
CA TYR A 351 -28.83 26.96 1.25
C TYR A 351 -29.97 27.73 1.94
N LEU A 352 -29.78 29.03 2.21
CA LEU A 352 -30.83 29.88 2.81
C LEU A 352 -32.09 29.96 1.93
N ASP A 353 -31.93 29.88 0.62
CA ASP A 353 -33.02 29.89 -0.35
C ASP A 353 -33.91 28.63 -0.33
N TYR A 354 -33.51 27.60 0.42
CA TYR A 354 -34.32 26.41 0.73
C TYR A 354 -35.11 26.58 2.03
N TYR A 355 -34.79 27.57 2.88
CA TYR A 355 -35.43 27.76 4.18
C TYR A 355 -36.92 28.13 4.05
N ASP A 356 -37.25 29.07 3.14
CA ASP A 356 -38.63 29.48 2.90
C ASP A 356 -39.48 28.31 2.38
N ILE A 357 -38.87 27.49 1.52
CA ILE A 357 -39.50 26.28 0.98
C ILE A 357 -39.72 25.25 2.09
N PHE A 358 -38.72 25.05 2.95
CA PHE A 358 -38.80 24.16 4.09
C PHE A 358 -39.91 24.58 5.06
N LYS A 359 -40.04 25.88 5.38
CA LYS A 359 -41.10 26.41 6.26
C LYS A 359 -42.50 26.17 5.70
N LYS A 360 -42.66 26.31 4.37
CA LYS A 360 -43.93 25.97 3.71
C LYS A 360 -44.19 24.47 3.82
N TRP A 361 -43.22 23.65 3.43
CA TRP A 361 -43.29 22.18 3.49
C TRP A 361 -43.59 21.64 4.90
N SER A 362 -42.95 22.18 5.94
CA SER A 362 -43.14 21.74 7.33
C SER A 362 -44.57 21.99 7.82
N THR A 363 -45.22 23.02 7.29
CA THR A 363 -46.57 23.46 7.66
C THR A 363 -47.65 22.79 6.81
N THR A 364 -47.50 22.81 5.49
CA THR A 364 -48.52 22.33 4.54
C THR A 364 -48.40 20.84 4.21
N LYS A 365 -47.23 20.24 4.48
CA LYS A 365 -46.86 18.89 4.02
C LYS A 365 -47.04 18.70 2.51
N GLU A 366 -47.02 19.79 1.73
CA GLU A 366 -47.07 19.73 0.27
C GLU A 366 -45.88 18.90 -0.27
N PRO A 367 -46.06 18.15 -1.37
CA PRO A 367 -44.97 17.41 -2.00
C PRO A 367 -43.80 18.34 -2.38
N SER A 368 -42.59 18.01 -1.93
CA SER A 368 -41.40 18.84 -2.14
C SER A 368 -40.99 18.97 -3.60
N ASP A 369 -41.34 18.00 -4.44
CA ASP A 369 -41.15 18.03 -5.89
C ASP A 369 -41.88 19.19 -6.57
N ILE A 370 -43.09 19.52 -6.11
CA ILE A 370 -43.87 20.66 -6.64
C ILE A 370 -43.15 21.98 -6.32
N LEU A 371 -42.60 22.09 -5.11
CA LEU A 371 -41.92 23.28 -4.60
C LEU A 371 -40.49 23.45 -5.18
N LEU A 372 -39.84 22.36 -5.55
CA LEU A 372 -38.45 22.32 -6.02
C LEU A 372 -38.30 22.27 -7.54
N ASN A 373 -39.38 22.46 -8.30
CA ASN A 373 -39.42 22.24 -9.76
C ASN A 373 -38.36 23.00 -10.60
N LYS A 374 -37.64 23.97 -10.02
CA LYS A 374 -36.49 24.66 -10.66
C LYS A 374 -35.18 24.65 -9.87
N LYS A 375 -35.11 24.00 -8.69
CA LYS A 375 -33.92 24.00 -7.83
C LYS A 375 -33.42 22.58 -7.55
N ASN A 376 -32.32 22.20 -8.20
CA ASN A 376 -31.66 20.90 -7.98
C ASN A 376 -30.24 21.01 -7.37
N ARG A 377 -29.95 22.14 -6.73
CA ARG A 377 -28.60 22.48 -6.24
C ARG A 377 -28.19 21.63 -5.04
N LEU A 378 -29.14 21.26 -4.19
CA LEU A 378 -28.87 20.43 -3.03
C LEU A 378 -28.56 18.99 -3.47
N GLU A 379 -29.41 18.39 -4.29
CA GLU A 379 -29.25 17.01 -4.75
C GLU A 379 -27.95 16.80 -5.55
N LYS A 380 -27.60 17.77 -6.40
CA LYS A 380 -26.34 17.75 -7.17
C LYS A 380 -25.08 17.85 -6.31
N ASN A 381 -25.20 18.28 -5.06
CA ASN A 381 -24.08 18.41 -4.14
C ASN A 381 -23.96 17.24 -3.16
N LEU A 382 -24.91 16.29 -3.18
CA LEU A 382 -24.98 15.23 -2.20
C LEU A 382 -24.66 13.86 -2.81
N ILE A 383 -23.96 13.05 -2.01
CA ILE A 383 -23.71 11.63 -2.29
C ILE A 383 -23.89 10.84 -1.00
N LEU A 384 -24.63 9.75 -1.04
CA LEU A 384 -24.70 8.78 0.06
C LEU A 384 -23.83 7.57 -0.28
N LEU A 385 -22.78 7.34 0.50
CA LEU A 385 -21.97 6.13 0.37
C LEU A 385 -22.27 5.18 1.54
N LYS A 386 -22.45 3.91 1.20
CA LYS A 386 -22.60 2.83 2.17
C LYS A 386 -21.59 1.75 1.87
N PHE A 387 -20.89 1.29 2.88
CA PHE A 387 -19.91 0.22 2.79
C PHE A 387 -20.32 -0.86 3.77
N TYR A 388 -20.46 -2.10 3.30
CA TYR A 388 -20.83 -3.23 4.13
C TYR A 388 -19.98 -4.44 3.77
N TRP A 389 -19.75 -5.32 4.72
CA TRP A 389 -19.28 -6.66 4.38
C TRP A 389 -20.31 -7.37 3.48
N MET A 390 -19.82 -8.03 2.43
CA MET A 390 -20.64 -8.82 1.52
C MET A 390 -21.27 -10.03 2.23
N SER A 391 -20.56 -10.63 3.18
CA SER A 391 -21.06 -11.70 4.03
C SER A 391 -20.38 -11.62 5.40
N GLN A 392 -21.14 -11.88 6.45
CA GLN A 392 -20.64 -11.94 7.83
C GLN A 392 -19.65 -13.10 8.05
N THR A 393 -19.63 -14.09 7.14
CA THR A 393 -18.73 -15.25 7.17
C THR A 393 -17.79 -15.32 5.95
N GLY A 394 -17.86 -14.35 5.04
CA GLY A 394 -17.24 -14.38 3.72
C GLY A 394 -15.75 -14.02 3.70
N TYR A 395 -15.01 -14.38 4.75
CA TYR A 395 -13.57 -14.25 4.75
C TYR A 395 -12.92 -15.51 4.18
N PHE A 396 -12.11 -15.35 3.14
CA PHE A 396 -11.38 -16.46 2.53
C PHE A 396 -9.89 -16.24 2.65
N SER A 397 -9.14 -17.28 3.00
CA SER A 397 -7.67 -17.26 2.93
C SER A 397 -7.18 -18.03 1.70
N ARG A 398 -6.24 -17.44 0.97
CA ARG A 398 -5.48 -18.08 -0.09
C ARG A 398 -4.07 -18.29 0.42
N ILE A 399 -3.70 -19.52 0.70
CA ILE A 399 -2.43 -19.87 1.33
C ILE A 399 -1.63 -20.71 0.33
N ASP A 400 -0.46 -20.22 -0.05
CA ASP A 400 0.52 -20.99 -0.80
C ASP A 400 1.05 -22.11 0.10
N GLN A 401 0.90 -23.36 -0.34
CA GLN A 401 1.40 -24.53 0.37
C GLN A 401 2.60 -25.14 -0.37
N LYS A 402 3.56 -25.66 0.38
CA LYS A 402 4.67 -26.42 -0.20
C LYS A 402 4.11 -27.71 -0.79
N VAL A 403 4.39 -27.97 -2.06
CA VAL A 403 4.00 -29.23 -2.72
C VAL A 403 4.87 -30.41 -2.24
N TYR A 404 6.14 -30.12 -1.96
CA TYR A 404 7.13 -31.08 -1.48
C TYR A 404 7.97 -30.43 -0.38
N ASP A 405 8.00 -31.06 0.80
CA ASP A 405 9.05 -30.78 1.78
C ASP A 405 10.22 -31.77 1.63
N ALA A 406 11.33 -31.51 2.33
CA ALA A 406 12.51 -32.37 2.29
C ALA A 406 12.17 -33.81 2.71
N ALA A 407 11.27 -33.98 3.69
CA ALA A 407 10.81 -35.29 4.12
C ALA A 407 10.08 -36.05 3.01
N ASP A 408 9.23 -35.37 2.23
CA ASP A 408 8.52 -35.98 1.10
C ASP A 408 9.50 -36.43 0.02
N LEU A 409 10.52 -35.60 -0.26
CA LEU A 409 11.57 -35.93 -1.22
C LEU A 409 12.34 -37.20 -0.80
N PHE A 410 12.82 -37.27 0.45
CA PHE A 410 13.55 -38.44 0.94
C PHE A 410 12.68 -39.69 1.00
N SER A 411 11.40 -39.54 1.35
CA SER A 411 10.44 -40.63 1.36
C SER A 411 10.23 -41.20 -0.03
N GLN A 412 10.05 -40.35 -1.05
CA GLN A 412 9.87 -40.81 -2.43
C GLN A 412 11.13 -41.43 -3.02
N ILE A 413 12.31 -40.84 -2.76
CA ILE A 413 13.59 -41.43 -3.19
C ILE A 413 13.77 -42.81 -2.53
N GLY A 414 13.53 -42.91 -1.22
CA GLY A 414 13.60 -44.18 -0.50
C GLY A 414 12.62 -45.21 -1.04
N GLY A 415 11.38 -44.80 -1.34
CA GLY A 415 10.36 -45.64 -1.94
C GLY A 415 10.77 -46.18 -3.33
N ILE A 416 11.29 -45.31 -4.19
CA ILE A 416 11.75 -45.69 -5.54
C ILE A 416 12.95 -46.64 -5.45
N LEU A 417 13.94 -46.35 -4.60
CA LEU A 417 15.11 -47.22 -4.42
C LEU A 417 14.71 -48.60 -3.90
N ASN A 418 13.85 -48.66 -2.89
CA ASN A 418 13.36 -49.92 -2.35
C ASN A 418 12.55 -50.70 -3.39
N LEU A 419 11.70 -50.03 -4.17
CA LEU A 419 10.86 -50.68 -5.17
C LEU A 419 11.67 -51.26 -6.35
N TRP A 420 12.60 -50.49 -6.92
CA TRP A 420 13.29 -50.88 -8.15
C TRP A 420 14.55 -51.70 -7.90
N THR A 421 15.25 -51.44 -6.80
CA THR A 421 16.57 -52.04 -6.52
C THR A 421 16.60 -52.87 -5.25
N GLY A 422 15.54 -52.84 -4.44
CA GLY A 422 15.53 -53.46 -3.10
C GLY A 422 16.49 -52.77 -2.13
N ILE A 423 17.06 -51.62 -2.49
CA ILE A 423 18.03 -50.91 -1.66
C ILE A 423 17.26 -50.22 -0.54
N THR A 424 17.53 -50.65 0.68
CA THR A 424 17.08 -49.98 1.90
C THR A 424 18.21 -49.14 2.47
N PHE A 425 17.87 -48.21 3.36
CA PHE A 425 18.88 -47.44 4.10
C PHE A 425 19.83 -48.36 4.89
N ILE A 426 19.34 -49.50 5.36
CA ILE A 426 20.16 -50.50 6.08
C ILE A 426 21.22 -51.10 5.16
N LEU A 427 20.87 -51.45 3.92
CA LEU A 427 21.84 -51.95 2.93
C LEU A 427 22.94 -50.92 2.65
N LEU A 428 22.60 -49.62 2.58
CA LEU A 428 23.61 -48.57 2.40
C LEU A 428 24.59 -48.54 3.59
N VAL A 429 24.08 -48.64 4.82
CA VAL A 429 24.92 -48.71 6.03
C VAL A 429 25.83 -49.93 6.01
N GLU A 430 25.32 -51.10 5.59
CA GLU A 430 26.12 -52.33 5.45
C GLU A 430 27.24 -52.18 4.40
N ILE A 431 26.95 -51.54 3.26
CA ILE A 431 27.97 -51.25 2.23
C ILE A 431 29.05 -50.33 2.80
N PHE A 432 28.66 -49.28 3.54
CA PHE A 432 29.63 -48.39 4.20
C PHE A 432 30.46 -49.12 5.25
N GLU A 433 29.85 -49.98 6.06
CA GLU A 433 30.57 -50.81 7.04
C GLU A 433 31.56 -51.76 6.37
N PHE A 434 31.14 -52.42 5.28
CA PHE A 434 32.00 -53.32 4.52
C PHE A 434 33.17 -52.58 3.88
N LEU A 435 32.93 -51.42 3.25
CA LEU A 435 33.97 -50.56 2.69
C LEU A 435 34.94 -50.08 3.76
N TYR A 436 34.42 -49.70 4.93
CA TYR A 436 35.24 -49.30 6.09
C TYR A 436 36.12 -50.46 6.57
N ARG A 437 35.56 -51.66 6.75
CA ARG A 437 36.32 -52.86 7.14
C ARG A 437 37.37 -53.23 6.10
N LEU A 438 37.07 -53.16 4.80
CA LEU A 438 38.03 -53.38 3.73
C LEU A 438 39.18 -52.36 3.76
N PHE A 439 38.88 -51.09 4.02
CA PHE A 439 39.89 -50.06 4.16
C PHE A 439 40.79 -50.31 5.37
N MET A 440 40.21 -50.69 6.51
CA MET A 440 40.95 -51.07 7.71
C MET A 440 41.82 -52.32 7.48
N LEU A 441 41.34 -53.32 6.75
CA LEU A 441 42.14 -54.51 6.38
C LEU A 441 43.28 -54.16 5.43
N LYS A 442 43.05 -53.29 4.43
CA LYS A 442 44.13 -52.83 3.53
C LYS A 442 45.20 -52.04 4.28
N THR A 443 44.80 -51.18 5.21
CA THR A 443 45.76 -50.42 6.03
C THR A 443 46.51 -51.31 7.01
N ALA A 444 45.85 -52.30 7.62
CA ALA A 444 46.48 -53.30 8.48
C ALA A 444 47.48 -54.17 7.71
N LYS A 445 47.10 -54.70 6.53
CA LYS A 445 47.99 -55.50 5.69
C LYS A 445 49.20 -54.69 5.20
N LYS A 446 49.00 -53.41 4.86
CA LYS A 446 50.10 -52.50 4.48
C LYS A 446 51.00 -52.14 5.68
N ALA A 447 50.46 -52.13 6.90
CA ALA A 447 51.24 -51.97 8.13
C ALA A 447 52.03 -53.25 8.46
N GLU A 448 51.45 -54.42 8.26
CA GLU A 448 52.08 -55.73 8.45
C GLU A 448 53.22 -55.98 7.43
N GLU A 449 53.02 -55.61 6.16
CA GLU A 449 54.08 -55.64 5.13
C GLU A 449 55.24 -54.67 5.48
N ARG A 450 54.94 -53.50 6.05
CA ARG A 450 55.97 -52.57 6.57
C ARG A 450 56.68 -53.10 7.80
N LEU A 451 55.97 -53.82 8.69
CA LEU A 451 56.56 -54.45 9.87
C LEU A 451 57.44 -55.66 9.49
N GLY A 452 56.99 -56.46 8.52
CA GLY A 452 57.73 -57.60 7.97
C GLY A 452 59.02 -57.17 7.26
N THR A 453 58.96 -56.13 6.42
CA THR A 453 60.17 -55.56 5.79
C THR A 453 61.12 -54.92 6.81
N SER A 454 60.60 -54.30 7.87
CA SER A 454 61.39 -53.82 9.02
C SER A 454 62.10 -54.96 9.76
N LEU A 455 61.37 -56.02 10.13
CA LEU A 455 61.88 -57.22 10.81
C LEU A 455 62.92 -57.98 9.98
N GLN A 456 62.72 -58.05 8.66
CA GLN A 456 63.65 -58.68 7.75
C GLN A 456 64.94 -57.85 7.64
N ARG A 457 64.86 -56.51 7.58
CA ARG A 457 66.05 -55.63 7.69
C ARG A 457 66.78 -55.79 9.02
N THR A 458 66.07 -55.91 10.14
CA THR A 458 66.71 -56.14 11.46
C THR A 458 67.38 -57.51 11.55
N ARG A 459 66.75 -58.57 11.01
CA ARG A 459 67.36 -59.91 10.93
C ARG A 459 68.61 -59.93 10.05
N THR A 460 68.60 -59.25 8.91
CA THR A 460 69.79 -59.14 8.05
C THR A 460 70.92 -58.39 8.75
N ALA A 461 70.61 -57.31 9.47
CA ALA A 461 71.59 -56.58 10.29
C ALA A 461 72.15 -57.43 11.44
N LEU A 462 71.31 -58.19 12.16
CA LEU A 462 71.73 -59.11 13.22
C LEU A 462 72.60 -60.27 12.70
N ASN A 463 72.29 -60.82 11.52
CA ASN A 463 73.09 -61.86 10.90
C ASN A 463 74.47 -61.33 10.45
N LEU A 464 74.56 -60.09 9.96
CA LEU A 464 75.83 -59.43 9.66
C LEU A 464 76.71 -59.26 10.92
N ILE A 465 76.10 -58.87 12.04
CA ILE A 465 76.81 -58.75 13.34
C ILE A 465 77.27 -60.13 13.86
N ARG A 466 76.48 -61.19 13.63
CA ARG A 466 76.83 -62.56 14.04
C ARG A 466 78.00 -63.12 13.22
N THR A 467 78.07 -62.84 11.92
CA THR A 467 79.22 -63.21 11.08
C THR A 467 80.50 -62.49 11.48
N ASP A 468 80.40 -61.26 12.02
CA ASP A 468 81.55 -60.49 12.48
C ASP A 468 82.10 -61.00 13.83
N LYS A 469 81.22 -61.47 14.73
CA LYS A 469 81.64 -62.11 15.99
C LYS A 469 82.40 -63.44 15.77
N THR A 470 82.04 -64.23 14.76
CA THR A 470 82.79 -65.43 14.38
C THR A 470 84.15 -65.14 13.74
N ARG A 471 84.40 -63.92 13.24
CA ARG A 471 85.73 -63.47 12.79
C ARG A 471 86.63 -62.97 13.94
N CYS A 472 86.06 -62.57 15.07
CA CYS A 472 86.83 -62.05 16.21
C CYS A 472 87.31 -63.14 17.19
N THR A 473 86.83 -64.38 17.10
CA THR A 473 87.26 -65.48 18.00
C THR A 473 88.45 -66.30 17.49
N THR A 474 88.99 -66.00 16.31
CA THR A 474 90.20 -66.64 15.75
C THR A 474 91.43 -65.72 15.74
N GLY A 475 91.43 -64.62 16.52
CA GLY A 475 92.54 -63.66 16.55
C GLY A 475 92.83 -63.08 17.93
N ARG A 476 93.33 -63.90 18.87
CA ARG A 476 94.06 -63.59 20.14
C ARG A 476 93.97 -64.85 21.01
N ARG A 477 95.01 -65.54 21.49
CA ARG A 477 96.46 -65.38 21.74
C ARG A 477 97.01 -66.84 21.88
N ASN A 478 98.20 -67.18 21.40
CA ASN A 478 99.49 -67.15 22.12
C ASN A 478 99.42 -67.50 23.62
#